data_AF-A0A8J3PYU5-F1
#
_entry.id   AF-A0A8J3PYU5-F1
#
_cell.length_a   1.000
_cell.length_b   1.000
_cell.length_c   1.000
_cell.angle_alpha   90.00
_cell.angle_beta   90.00
_cell.angle_gamma   90.00
#
_symmetry.space_group_name_H-M   'P 1'
#
loop_
_entity.id
_entity.type
_entity.pdbx_description
1 polymer ?
#
loop_
_entity_poly.entity_id
_entity_poly.type
_entity_poly.pdbx_seq_one_letter_code
_entity_poly.pdbx_strand_id
1 'polypeptide(L)'
;MFGFKVGFVVVVLALFLAVAVLVVVLAAIRAGARPSASLGWRSPGLPPPISADLQNRVRVLLAEGRKAQAVKLVRAETGIVPKEAKNVVDAIASGQPIPGAAPSPADLASRVRELKASGRTHQAVMLVRDETGMGQEEAEAFINAL
;
A
#
# COMPACT_ATOMS: atom_id res chain seq x y z
N MET A 1 -7.48 -46.50 47.93
CA MET A 1 -7.69 -46.46 46.46
C MET A 1 -8.32 -45.14 45.94
N PHE A 2 -8.31 -44.04 46.71
CA PHE A 2 -8.90 -42.75 46.31
C PHE A 2 -7.86 -41.68 45.89
N GLY A 3 -6.64 -41.70 46.44
CA GLY A 3 -5.61 -40.69 46.14
C GLY A 3 -5.12 -40.67 44.67
N PHE A 4 -5.09 -41.81 44.00
CA PHE A 4 -4.64 -41.92 42.61
C PHE A 4 -5.61 -41.26 41.61
N LYS A 5 -6.92 -41.33 41.88
CA LYS A 5 -7.97 -40.69 41.06
C LYS A 5 -7.96 -39.18 41.22
N VAL A 6 -7.77 -38.68 42.46
CA VAL A 6 -7.68 -37.24 42.72
C VAL A 6 -6.43 -36.65 42.08
N GLY A 7 -5.26 -37.30 42.20
CA GLY A 7 -4.04 -36.88 41.53
C GLY A 7 -4.18 -36.85 40.00
N PHE A 8 -4.80 -37.89 39.42
CA PHE A 8 -5.06 -37.95 37.97
C PHE A 8 -5.99 -36.84 37.49
N VAL A 9 -7.07 -36.55 38.23
CA VAL A 9 -8.01 -35.47 37.91
C VAL A 9 -7.33 -34.11 37.96
N VAL A 10 -6.48 -33.86 38.97
CA VAL A 10 -5.73 -32.60 39.10
C VAL A 10 -4.74 -32.43 37.94
N VAL A 11 -4.04 -33.50 37.54
CA VAL A 11 -3.10 -33.45 36.40
C VAL A 11 -3.83 -33.18 35.08
N VAL A 12 -4.98 -33.82 34.85
CA VAL A 12 -5.79 -33.59 33.64
C VAL A 12 -6.34 -32.16 33.60
N LEU A 13 -6.81 -31.64 34.74
CA LEU A 13 -7.31 -30.27 34.84
C LEU A 13 -6.20 -29.23 34.60
N ALA A 14 -5.01 -29.47 35.15
CA ALA A 14 -3.84 -28.61 34.95
C ALA A 14 -3.39 -28.60 33.48
N LEU A 15 -3.39 -29.77 32.82
CA LEU A 15 -3.07 -29.87 31.39
C LEU A 15 -4.09 -29.12 30.53
N PHE A 16 -5.39 -29.23 30.86
CA PHE A 16 -6.44 -28.53 30.14
C PHE A 16 -6.33 -27.02 30.30
N LEU A 17 -6.05 -26.53 31.51
CA LEU A 17 -5.79 -25.11 31.76
C LEU A 17 -4.55 -24.61 31.03
N ALA A 18 -3.47 -25.39 31.01
CA ALA A 18 -2.26 -25.05 30.26
C ALA A 18 -2.52 -24.94 28.76
N VAL A 19 -3.29 -25.88 28.19
CA VAL A 19 -3.70 -25.84 26.77
C VAL A 19 -4.63 -24.67 26.50
N ALA A 20 -5.59 -24.38 27.39
CA ALA A 20 -6.49 -23.23 27.23
C ALA A 20 -5.72 -21.91 27.25
N VAL A 21 -4.79 -21.74 28.20
CA VAL A 21 -3.90 -20.57 28.25
C VAL A 21 -3.03 -20.50 27.00
N LEU A 22 -2.46 -21.61 26.54
CA LEU A 22 -1.66 -21.66 25.32
C LEU A 22 -2.48 -21.28 24.09
N VAL A 23 -3.72 -21.75 23.97
CA VAL A 23 -4.65 -21.40 22.89
C VAL A 23 -5.03 -19.92 22.95
N VAL A 24 -5.30 -19.37 24.14
CA VAL A 24 -5.61 -17.95 24.34
C VAL A 24 -4.39 -17.08 24.00
N VAL A 25 -3.18 -17.50 24.40
CA VAL A 25 -1.92 -16.81 24.08
C VAL A 25 -1.63 -16.89 22.57
N LEU A 26 -1.80 -18.05 21.94
CA LEU A 26 -1.66 -18.18 20.48
C LEU A 26 -2.72 -17.38 19.72
N ALA A 27 -3.95 -17.32 20.23
CA ALA A 27 -5.00 -16.48 19.68
C ALA A 27 -4.69 -14.99 19.84
N ALA A 28 -4.13 -14.58 20.99
CA ALA A 28 -3.70 -13.22 21.25
C ALA A 28 -2.49 -12.82 20.38
N ILE A 29 -1.54 -13.71 20.15
CA ILE A 29 -0.39 -13.49 19.26
C ILE A 29 -0.84 -13.43 17.79
N ARG A 30 -1.80 -14.28 17.36
CA ARG A 30 -2.40 -14.19 16.01
C ARG A 30 -3.32 -12.98 15.82
N ALA A 31 -3.95 -12.48 16.88
CA ALA A 31 -4.82 -11.31 16.85
C ALA A 31 -4.07 -9.98 17.10
N GLY A 32 -2.85 -10.04 17.62
CA GLY A 32 -2.04 -8.93 18.12
C GLY A 32 -1.32 -8.08 17.08
N ALA A 33 -1.95 -7.76 15.95
CA ALA A 33 -1.49 -6.67 15.07
C ALA A 33 -2.68 -5.81 14.60
N ARG A 34 -3.47 -5.32 15.56
CA ARG A 34 -4.38 -4.20 15.33
C ARG A 34 -4.18 -3.13 16.40
N PRO A 35 -3.13 -2.30 16.32
CA PRO A 35 -3.23 -0.96 16.83
C PRO A 35 -4.16 -0.21 15.87
N SER A 36 -5.44 -0.15 16.27
CA SER A 36 -6.37 0.88 15.87
C SER A 36 -6.23 2.02 16.87
N ALA A 37 -5.28 2.91 16.61
CA ALA A 37 -5.16 4.25 17.19
C ALA A 37 -4.10 4.96 16.32
N SER A 38 -4.29 6.16 15.80
CA SER A 38 -5.10 7.27 16.27
C SER A 38 -5.53 8.12 15.08
N LEU A 39 -6.76 8.63 15.15
CA LEU A 39 -7.18 9.83 14.44
C LEU A 39 -6.17 10.96 14.71
N GLY A 40 -5.43 11.33 13.69
CA GLY A 40 -4.53 12.48 13.69
C GLY A 40 -4.56 13.10 12.30
N TRP A 41 -5.66 13.82 12.03
CA TRP A 41 -5.79 14.87 11.03
C TRP A 41 -4.92 14.69 9.76
N ARG A 42 -5.41 13.88 8.81
CA ARG A 42 -5.07 14.06 7.39
C ARG A 42 -6.32 14.48 6.66
N SER A 43 -6.17 15.55 5.88
CA SER A 43 -7.22 16.13 5.04
C SER A 43 -7.97 15.04 4.27
N PRO A 44 -9.31 15.06 4.28
CA PRO A 44 -10.08 14.08 3.53
C PRO A 44 -9.84 14.31 2.04
N GLY A 45 -9.26 13.31 1.36
CA GLY A 45 -9.32 13.21 -0.10
C GLY A 45 -8.00 13.13 -0.87
N LEU A 46 -6.83 13.28 -0.24
CA LEU A 46 -5.55 13.18 -0.97
C LEU A 46 -4.64 12.13 -0.31
N PRO A 47 -4.53 10.91 -0.86
CA PRO A 47 -3.52 9.98 -0.37
C PRO A 47 -2.14 10.59 -0.60
N PRO A 48 -1.18 10.34 0.31
CA PRO A 48 0.16 10.88 0.19
C PRO A 48 0.84 10.37 -1.08
N PRO A 49 1.76 11.16 -1.67
CA PRO A 49 2.50 10.75 -2.84
C PRO A 49 3.30 9.47 -2.54
N ILE A 50 3.02 8.41 -3.30
CA ILE A 50 3.69 7.11 -3.17
C ILE A 50 4.96 7.14 -4.00
N SER A 51 6.11 6.99 -3.35
CA SER A 51 7.41 6.95 -4.01
C SER A 51 7.50 5.82 -5.06
N ALA A 52 8.29 6.04 -6.11
CA ALA A 52 8.50 5.04 -7.17
C ALA A 52 9.06 3.71 -6.62
N ASP A 53 9.95 3.78 -5.62
CA ASP A 53 10.46 2.60 -4.90
C ASP A 53 9.35 1.80 -4.24
N LEU A 54 8.41 2.48 -3.57
CA LEU A 54 7.28 1.83 -2.92
C LEU A 54 6.36 1.18 -3.95
N GLN A 55 6.12 1.83 -5.09
CA GLN A 55 5.34 1.24 -6.19
C GLN A 55 5.99 -0.03 -6.74
N ASN A 56 7.32 -0.02 -6.96
CA ASN A 56 8.03 -1.20 -7.44
C ASN A 56 7.99 -2.36 -6.44
N ARG A 57 8.17 -2.09 -5.15
CA ARG A 57 8.03 -3.12 -4.09
C ARG A 57 6.62 -3.69 -4.04
N VAL A 58 5.60 -2.86 -4.19
CA VAL A 58 4.21 -3.31 -4.28
C VAL A 58 3.98 -4.18 -5.51
N ARG A 59 4.52 -3.82 -6.67
CA ARG A 59 4.43 -4.62 -7.91
C ARG A 59 5.06 -6.00 -7.75
N VAL A 60 6.24 -6.08 -7.13
CA VAL A 60 6.90 -7.37 -6.83
C VAL A 60 6.00 -8.24 -5.94
N LEU A 61 5.47 -7.68 -4.86
CA LEU A 61 4.55 -8.40 -3.96
C LEU A 61 3.26 -8.84 -4.65
N LEU A 62 2.76 -8.07 -5.61
CA LEU A 62 1.60 -8.43 -6.42
C LEU A 62 1.91 -9.57 -7.39
N ALA A 63 3.08 -9.55 -8.04
CA ALA A 63 3.54 -10.62 -8.92
C ALA A 63 3.71 -11.96 -8.18
N GLU A 64 4.12 -11.91 -6.91
CA GLU A 64 4.19 -13.08 -6.02
C GLU A 64 2.83 -13.54 -5.47
N GLY A 65 1.72 -12.88 -5.83
CA GLY A 65 0.38 -13.18 -5.31
C GLY A 65 0.16 -12.73 -3.85
N ARG A 66 1.08 -11.96 -3.27
CA ARG A 66 1.09 -11.55 -1.86
C ARG A 66 0.38 -10.21 -1.63
N LYS A 67 -0.82 -10.06 -2.17
CA LYS A 67 -1.62 -8.82 -2.14
C LYS A 67 -1.84 -8.27 -0.73
N ALA A 68 -2.09 -9.13 0.26
CA ALA A 68 -2.26 -8.72 1.65
C ALA A 68 -0.99 -8.09 2.25
N GLN A 69 0.20 -8.55 1.82
CA GLN A 69 1.47 -7.98 2.26
C GLN A 69 1.75 -6.64 1.58
N ALA A 70 1.39 -6.50 0.30
CA ALA A 70 1.45 -5.22 -0.40
C ALA A 70 0.63 -4.12 0.30
N VAL A 71 -0.60 -4.45 0.74
CA VAL A 71 -1.47 -3.51 1.49
C VAL A 71 -0.84 -3.13 2.83
N LYS A 72 -0.21 -4.09 3.52
CA LYS A 72 0.51 -3.81 4.77
C LYS A 72 1.71 -2.90 4.55
N LEU A 73 2.47 -3.12 3.48
CA LEU A 73 3.63 -2.29 3.12
C LEU A 73 3.21 -0.85 2.84
N VAL A 74 2.18 -0.65 2.00
CA VAL A 74 1.64 0.70 1.73
C VAL A 74 1.20 1.37 3.01
N ARG A 75 0.45 0.66 3.88
CA ARG A 75 0.01 1.20 5.17
C ARG A 75 1.18 1.58 6.09
N ALA A 76 2.23 0.78 6.14
CA ALA A 76 3.39 1.03 7.00
C ALA A 76 4.15 2.29 6.58
N GLU A 77 4.32 2.48 5.27
CA GLU A 77 5.09 3.61 4.70
C GLU A 77 4.28 4.92 4.63
N THR A 78 2.98 4.82 4.35
CA THR A 78 2.14 6.00 4.13
C THR A 78 1.29 6.38 5.34
N GLY A 79 1.06 5.45 6.26
CA GLY A 79 0.16 5.64 7.41
C GLY A 79 -1.33 5.69 7.06
N ILE A 80 -1.72 5.38 5.82
CA ILE A 80 -3.13 5.46 5.39
C ILE A 80 -3.99 4.32 5.93
N VAL A 81 -5.30 4.54 5.96
CA VAL A 81 -6.24 3.55 6.48
C VAL A 81 -6.26 2.28 5.61
N PRO A 82 -6.56 1.10 6.17
CA PRO A 82 -6.50 -0.17 5.44
C PRO A 82 -7.33 -0.21 4.14
N LYS A 83 -8.45 0.52 4.13
CA LYS A 83 -9.32 0.66 2.96
C LYS A 83 -8.63 1.43 1.82
N GLU A 84 -7.98 2.54 2.15
CA GLU A 84 -7.22 3.33 1.17
C GLU A 84 -5.97 2.60 0.69
N ALA A 85 -5.25 1.92 1.61
CA ALA A 85 -4.11 1.10 1.24
C ALA A 85 -4.49 -0.02 0.26
N LYS A 86 -5.67 -0.63 0.43
CA LYS A 86 -6.20 -1.58 -0.53
C LYS A 86 -6.48 -0.92 -1.89
N ASN A 87 -7.15 0.22 -1.91
CA ASN A 87 -7.44 0.95 -3.15
C ASN A 87 -6.16 1.34 -3.91
N VAL A 88 -5.12 1.76 -3.20
CA VAL A 88 -3.80 2.05 -3.76
C VAL A 88 -3.17 0.82 -4.40
N VAL A 89 -3.16 -0.31 -3.68
CA VAL A 89 -2.60 -1.57 -4.20
C VAL A 89 -3.42 -2.07 -5.40
N ASP A 90 -4.74 -1.92 -5.35
CA ASP A 90 -5.63 -2.24 -6.46
C ASP A 90 -5.34 -1.36 -7.68
N ALA A 91 -5.14 -0.05 -7.50
CA ALA A 91 -4.76 0.87 -8.57
C ALA A 91 -3.41 0.50 -9.20
N ILE A 92 -2.40 0.17 -8.39
CA ILE A 92 -1.08 -0.30 -8.86
C ILE A 92 -1.22 -1.64 -9.62
N ALA A 93 -2.07 -2.55 -9.14
CA ALA A 93 -2.32 -3.83 -9.79
C ALA A 93 -3.02 -3.67 -11.15
N SER A 94 -3.95 -2.73 -11.26
CA SER A 94 -4.69 -2.44 -12.49
C SER A 94 -3.95 -1.50 -13.46
N GLY A 95 -2.76 -1.00 -13.10
CA GLY A 95 -2.07 0.04 -13.86
C GLY A 95 -2.86 1.34 -13.99
N GLN A 96 -3.80 1.57 -13.06
CA GLN A 96 -4.65 2.76 -13.05
C GLN A 96 -3.93 3.89 -12.31
N PRO A 97 -4.13 5.15 -12.74
CA PRO A 97 -3.57 6.31 -12.05
C PRO A 97 -4.08 6.31 -10.60
N ILE A 98 -3.15 6.31 -9.65
CA ILE A 98 -3.45 6.33 -8.22
C ILE A 98 -3.97 7.74 -7.92
N PRO A 99 -5.24 7.92 -7.50
CA PRO A 99 -5.76 9.25 -7.18
C PRO A 99 -4.88 9.83 -6.07
N GLY A 100 -4.24 10.99 -6.25
CA GLY A 100 -3.40 11.64 -5.23
C GLY A 100 -1.95 11.17 -5.12
N ALA A 101 -1.49 10.20 -5.92
CA ALA A 101 -0.04 10.01 -6.08
C ALA A 101 0.56 11.23 -6.78
N ALA A 102 1.78 11.64 -6.39
CA ALA A 102 2.55 12.58 -7.19
C ALA A 102 2.60 12.04 -8.63
N PRO A 103 2.36 12.90 -9.65
CA PRO A 103 2.32 12.46 -11.03
C PRO A 103 3.60 11.70 -11.34
N SER A 104 3.46 10.42 -11.70
CA SER A 104 4.59 9.61 -12.12
C SER A 104 5.09 10.14 -13.47
N PRO A 105 6.40 10.06 -13.76
CA PRO A 105 6.92 10.33 -15.10
C PRO A 105 6.22 9.48 -16.19
N ALA A 106 5.72 8.29 -15.84
CA ALA A 106 4.93 7.45 -16.74
C ALA A 106 3.52 8.02 -17.00
N ASP A 107 2.92 8.69 -16.02
CA ASP A 107 1.64 9.39 -16.16
C ASP A 107 1.81 10.71 -16.93
N LEU A 108 2.95 11.40 -16.74
CA LEU A 108 3.34 12.55 -17.55
C LEU A 108 3.46 12.15 -19.03
N ALA A 109 4.25 11.12 -19.33
CA ALA A 109 4.45 10.63 -20.70
C ALA A 109 3.13 10.27 -21.40
N SER A 110 2.21 9.62 -20.68
CA SER A 110 0.89 9.24 -21.20
C SER A 110 0.03 10.46 -21.51
N ARG A 111 -0.03 11.44 -20.59
CA ARG A 111 -0.75 12.71 -20.78
C ARG A 111 -0.15 13.54 -21.91
N VAL A 112 1.17 13.56 -22.04
CA VAL A 112 1.89 14.23 -23.13
C VAL A 112 1.55 13.61 -24.49
N ARG A 113 1.52 12.27 -24.60
CA ARG A 113 1.13 11.60 -25.85
C ARG A 113 -0.30 11.91 -26.25
N GLU A 114 -1.23 11.97 -25.29
CA GLU A 114 -2.62 12.31 -25.55
C GLU A 114 -2.77 13.76 -26.05
N LEU A 115 -2.06 14.70 -25.42
CA LEU A 115 -2.01 16.09 -25.88
C LEU A 115 -1.37 16.22 -27.27
N LYS A 116 -0.31 15.46 -27.56
CA LYS A 116 0.31 15.42 -28.88
C LYS A 116 -0.63 14.85 -29.95
N ALA A 117 -1.31 13.74 -29.65
CA ALA A 117 -2.28 13.12 -30.55
C ALA A 117 -3.49 14.01 -30.86
N SER A 118 -3.87 14.88 -29.92
CA SER A 118 -4.94 15.86 -30.11
C SER A 118 -4.46 17.19 -30.74
N GLY A 119 -3.20 17.27 -31.19
CA GLY A 119 -2.62 18.47 -31.81
C GLY A 119 -2.35 19.62 -30.83
N ARG A 120 -2.43 19.36 -29.52
CA ARG A 120 -2.26 20.35 -28.45
C ARG A 120 -0.81 20.40 -27.96
N THR A 121 0.15 20.46 -28.88
CA THR A 121 1.58 20.36 -28.59
C THR A 121 2.07 21.46 -27.65
N HIS A 122 1.55 22.69 -27.79
CA HIS A 122 1.86 23.79 -26.88
C HIS A 122 1.45 23.50 -25.43
N GLN A 123 0.30 22.84 -25.23
CA GLN A 123 -0.15 22.45 -23.89
C GLN A 123 0.70 21.31 -23.31
N ALA A 124 1.17 20.39 -24.16
CA ALA A 124 2.11 19.36 -23.75
C ALA A 124 3.44 19.96 -23.27
N VAL A 125 3.97 20.96 -23.99
CA VAL A 125 5.19 21.68 -23.58
C VAL A 125 4.99 22.35 -22.23
N MET A 126 3.88 23.06 -22.03
CA MET A 126 3.59 23.69 -20.74
C MET A 126 3.49 22.67 -19.60
N LEU A 127 2.77 21.57 -19.82
CA LEU A 127 2.63 20.51 -18.82
C LEU A 127 3.98 19.92 -18.39
N VAL A 128 4.87 19.63 -19.34
CA VAL A 128 6.20 19.09 -19.04
C VAL A 128 7.02 20.10 -18.24
N ARG A 129 7.00 21.37 -18.63
CA ARG A 129 7.74 22.43 -17.93
C ARG A 129 7.23 22.63 -16.51
N ASP A 130 5.92 22.64 -16.32
CA ASP A 130 5.29 22.86 -15.01
C ASP A 130 5.56 21.70 -14.05
N GLU A 131 5.54 20.45 -14.54
CA GLU A 131 5.73 19.28 -13.68
C GLU A 131 7.22 18.91 -13.47
N THR A 132 8.12 19.24 -14.38
CA THR A 132 9.55 18.83 -14.31
C THR A 132 10.54 19.97 -14.09
N GLY A 133 10.13 21.21 -14.34
CA GLY A 133 11.02 22.38 -14.33
C GLY A 133 11.93 22.51 -15.56
N MET A 134 11.78 21.65 -16.57
CA MET A 134 12.57 21.69 -17.82
C MET A 134 12.47 23.03 -18.56
N GLY A 135 13.55 23.39 -19.25
CA GLY A 135 13.54 24.48 -20.22
C GLY A 135 12.64 24.18 -21.43
N GLN A 136 12.33 25.20 -22.22
CA GLN A 136 11.45 25.01 -23.38
C GLN A 136 12.03 24.01 -24.41
N GLU A 137 13.31 24.16 -24.73
CA GLU A 137 13.99 23.29 -25.70
C GLU A 137 14.08 21.83 -25.20
N GLU A 138 14.36 21.65 -23.90
CA GLU A 138 14.38 20.33 -23.25
C GLU A 138 12.98 19.68 -23.22
N ALA A 139 11.94 20.46 -22.94
CA ALA A 139 10.57 19.98 -22.93
C ALA A 139 10.10 19.57 -24.34
N GLU A 140 10.46 20.34 -25.37
CA GLU A 140 10.18 20.00 -26.76
C GLU A 140 10.92 18.72 -27.19
N ALA A 141 12.19 18.57 -26.80
CA ALA A 141 12.96 17.35 -27.04
C ALA A 141 12.31 16.12 -26.37
N PHE A 142 11.86 16.26 -25.12
CA PHE A 142 11.14 15.21 -24.40
C PHE A 142 9.85 14.79 -25.12
N ILE A 143 9.07 15.76 -25.62
CA ILE A 143 7.82 15.50 -26.36
C ILE A 143 8.09 14.86 -27.73
N ASN A 144 9.17 15.25 -28.40
CA ASN A 144 9.56 14.67 -29.68
C ASN A 144 10.01 13.21 -29.54
N ALA A 145 10.61 12.85 -28.39
CA ALA A 145 11.00 11.48 -28.08
C ALA A 145 9.83 10.54 -27.71
N LEU A 146 8.63 11.09 -27.48
CA LEU A 146 7.41 10.38 -27.05
C LEU A 146 6.46 9.99 -28.19
#